data_AF-A0A916NRT3-F1
#
_entry.id   AF-A0A916NRT3-F1
#
_cell.length_a   1.000
_cell.length_b   1.000
_cell.length_c   1.000
_cell.angle_alpha   90.00
_cell.angle_beta   90.00
_cell.angle_gamma   90.00
#
_symmetry.space_group_name_H-M   'P 1'
#
loop_
_entity.id
_entity.type
_entity.pdbx_description
1 polymer ?
#
loop_
_entity_poly.entity_id
_entity_poly.type
_entity_poly.pdbx_seq_one_letter_code
_entity_poly.pdbx_strand_id
1 'polypeptide(L)'
;MNAPEGATHFQLVLATTVLSDYAYDNSSKSFEPVNPNENETNGIAFSTPIALGGTVGSDTTLTVDLGFTSVLPPTVAVISAVGIVFFQEINGQLYELATNNAMRIEAIG
;
A
#
# COMPACT_ATOMS: atom_id res chain seq x y z
N MET A 1 -14.07 -13.23 7.13
CA MET A 1 -13.61 -12.84 5.79
C MET A 1 -13.31 -14.12 5.04
N ASN A 2 -13.99 -14.37 3.92
CA ASN A 2 -13.80 -15.61 3.17
C ASN A 2 -13.05 -15.28 1.88
N ALA A 3 -12.14 -16.16 1.47
CA ALA A 3 -11.46 -16.00 0.20
C ALA A 3 -12.46 -16.11 -0.97
N PRO A 4 -12.24 -15.39 -2.09
CA PRO A 4 -13.04 -15.54 -3.29
C PRO A 4 -13.02 -16.98 -3.82
N GLU A 5 -14.07 -17.37 -4.53
CA GLU A 5 -14.12 -18.69 -5.18
C GLU A 5 -12.96 -18.84 -6.18
N GLY A 6 -12.30 -19.99 -6.14
CA GLY A 6 -11.14 -20.28 -6.99
C GLY A 6 -9.80 -19.70 -6.49
N ALA A 7 -9.80 -18.92 -5.41
CA ALA A 7 -8.56 -18.45 -4.80
C ALA A 7 -7.79 -19.62 -4.17
N THR A 8 -6.48 -19.64 -4.40
CA THR A 8 -5.54 -20.62 -3.85
C THR A 8 -4.49 -19.96 -2.96
N HIS A 9 -4.17 -18.70 -3.25
CA HIS A 9 -3.15 -17.92 -2.56
C HIS A 9 -3.62 -16.49 -2.33
N PHE A 10 -2.95 -15.78 -1.44
CA PHE A 10 -3.09 -14.34 -1.28
C PHE A 10 -1.75 -13.67 -0.98
N GLN A 11 -1.64 -12.37 -1.27
CA GLN A 11 -0.56 -11.52 -0.78
C GLN A 11 -1.16 -10.41 0.08
N LEU A 12 -0.44 -10.06 1.13
CA LEU A 12 -0.70 -8.84 1.88
C LEU A 12 0.03 -7.69 1.20
N VAL A 13 -0.62 -6.53 1.17
CA VAL A 13 -0.07 -5.30 0.60
C VAL A 13 -0.07 -4.25 1.70
N LEU A 14 1.04 -3.55 1.88
CA LEU A 14 1.11 -2.35 2.70
C LEU A 14 1.47 -1.20 1.78
N ALA A 15 0.57 -0.24 1.62
CA ALA A 15 0.87 1.04 1.00
C ALA A 15 1.02 2.09 2.09
N THR A 16 2.02 2.94 1.97
CA THR A 16 2.20 4.09 2.86
C THR A 16 2.54 5.32 2.05
N THR A 17 1.94 6.45 2.42
CA THR A 17 2.20 7.76 1.82
C THR A 17 2.29 8.84 2.88
N VAL A 18 3.02 9.90 2.58
CA VAL A 18 3.13 11.10 3.40
C VAL A 18 2.44 12.25 2.66
N LEU A 19 1.49 12.91 3.32
CA LEU A 19 0.82 14.09 2.78
C LEU A 19 1.13 15.30 3.64
N SER A 20 1.54 16.40 3.02
CA SER A 20 1.75 17.67 3.70
C SER A 20 0.43 18.41 3.91
N ASP A 21 0.39 19.27 4.92
CA ASP A 21 -0.57 20.37 4.96
C ASP A 21 -0.40 21.25 3.71
N TYR A 22 -1.50 21.87 3.28
CA TYR A 22 -1.52 22.82 2.16
C TYR A 22 -1.86 24.23 2.65
N ALA A 23 -1.12 25.22 2.14
CA ALA A 23 -1.33 26.62 2.44
C ALA A 23 -1.49 27.43 1.15
N TYR A 24 -2.31 28.48 1.20
CA TYR A 24 -2.51 29.36 0.05
C TYR A 24 -1.26 30.24 -0.16
N ASP A 25 -0.65 30.15 -1.34
CA ASP A 25 0.42 31.05 -1.77
C ASP A 25 -0.15 32.16 -2.67
N ASN A 26 0.00 33.40 -2.22
CA ASN A 26 -0.49 34.58 -2.93
C ASN A 26 0.35 34.92 -4.17
N SER A 27 1.54 34.33 -4.33
CA SER A 27 2.40 34.52 -5.51
C SER A 27 1.96 33.64 -6.68
N SER A 28 1.74 32.36 -6.43
CA SER A 28 1.25 31.37 -7.41
C SER A 28 -0.28 31.39 -7.57
N LYS A 29 -1.00 32.01 -6.63
CA LYS A 29 -2.47 32.03 -6.55
C LYS A 29 -3.07 30.61 -6.39
N SER A 30 -2.32 29.69 -5.81
CA SER A 30 -2.70 28.29 -5.60
C SER A 30 -2.46 27.85 -4.14
N PHE A 31 -3.04 26.71 -3.76
CA PHE A 31 -2.66 26.02 -2.54
C PHE A 31 -1.47 25.13 -2.84
N GLU A 32 -0.40 25.28 -2.07
CA GLU A 32 0.86 24.54 -2.22
C GLU A 32 1.16 23.76 -0.94
N PRO A 33 1.85 22.61 -1.05
CA PRO A 33 2.27 21.86 0.12
C PRO A 33 3.28 22.65 0.95
N VAL A 34 3.08 22.69 2.26
CA VAL A 34 3.99 23.32 3.22
C VAL A 34 5.36 22.62 3.24
N ASN A 35 5.37 21.29 3.06
CA ASN A 35 6.56 20.45 3.02
C ASN A 35 6.65 19.73 1.67
N PRO A 36 7.08 20.42 0.60
CA PRO A 36 7.04 19.86 -0.76
C PRO A 36 7.98 18.68 -0.98
N ASN A 37 9.01 18.49 -0.16
CA ASN A 37 9.95 17.37 -0.31
C ASN A 37 9.37 16.07 0.24
N GLU A 38 8.55 16.18 1.28
CA GLU A 38 7.92 15.06 1.98
C GLU A 38 6.55 14.72 1.39
N ASN A 39 5.86 15.72 0.83
CA ASN A 39 4.54 15.56 0.23
C ASN A 39 4.54 14.52 -0.89
N GLU A 40 3.53 13.66 -0.90
CA GLU A 40 3.31 12.59 -1.89
C GLU A 40 4.42 11.54 -1.94
N THR A 41 5.36 11.55 -0.99
CA THR A 41 6.37 10.48 -0.88
C THR A 41 5.68 9.21 -0.42
N ASN A 42 5.75 8.17 -1.25
CA ASN A 42 5.01 6.94 -1.05
C ASN A 42 5.81 5.68 -1.37
N GLY A 43 5.31 4.56 -0.88
CA GLY A 43 5.92 3.26 -1.08
C GLY A 43 4.91 2.13 -0.83
N ILE A 44 5.16 1.01 -1.49
CA ILE A 44 4.31 -0.18 -1.41
C ILE A 44 5.18 -1.40 -1.15
N ALA A 45 4.77 -2.23 -0.19
CA ALA A 45 5.39 -3.50 0.12
C ALA A 45 4.38 -4.63 -0.07
N PHE A 46 4.86 -5.75 -0.61
CA PHE A 46 4.09 -6.96 -0.81
C PHE A 46 4.70 -8.09 0.03
N SER A 47 3.86 -8.93 0.62
CA SER A 47 4.33 -10.19 1.18
C SER A 47 4.69 -11.16 0.06
N THR A 48 5.45 -12.21 0.38
CA THR A 48 5.45 -13.40 -0.48
C THR A 48 4.03 -13.98 -0.57
N PRO A 49 3.66 -14.66 -1.67
CA PRO A 49 2.38 -15.36 -1.76
C PRO A 49 2.21 -16.37 -0.62
N ILE A 50 1.04 -16.36 0.00
CA ILE A 50 0.67 -17.25 1.12
C ILE A 50 -0.45 -18.14 0.62
N ALA A 51 -0.28 -19.46 0.75
CA ALA A 51 -1.33 -20.42 0.41
C ALA A 51 -2.53 -20.27 1.36
N LEU A 52 -3.75 -20.32 0.82
CA LEU A 52 -4.98 -20.25 1.61
C LEU A 52 -5.24 -21.52 2.42
N GLY A 53 -4.69 -22.65 1.97
CA GLY A 53 -4.73 -23.93 2.67
C GLY A 53 -3.37 -24.27 3.28
N GLY A 54 -3.39 -25.17 4.27
CA GLY A 54 -2.18 -25.68 4.93
C GLY A 54 -2.03 -25.22 6.37
N THR A 55 -0.86 -25.46 6.94
CA THR A 55 -0.55 -25.08 8.34
C THR A 55 -0.34 -23.58 8.43
N VAL A 56 -0.79 -22.98 9.54
CA VAL A 56 -0.51 -21.57 9.85
C VAL A 56 1.01 -21.38 9.94
N GLY A 57 1.53 -20.42 9.16
CA GLY A 57 2.95 -20.06 9.13
C GLY A 57 3.35 -19.13 10.28
N SER A 58 4.57 -18.62 10.21
CA SER A 58 5.06 -17.55 11.09
C SER A 58 4.41 -16.20 10.76
N ASP A 59 4.59 -15.23 11.65
CA ASP A 59 4.15 -13.85 11.43
C ASP A 59 4.71 -13.27 10.12
N THR A 60 3.85 -12.60 9.36
CA THR A 60 4.23 -11.86 8.16
C THR A 60 4.51 -10.41 8.53
N THR A 61 5.74 -9.95 8.32
CA THR A 61 6.12 -8.54 8.50
C THR A 61 6.14 -7.83 7.16
N LEU A 62 5.45 -6.69 7.07
CA LEU A 62 5.52 -5.77 5.94
C LEU A 62 6.26 -4.51 6.37
N THR A 63 7.15 -4.02 5.52
CA THR A 63 7.92 -2.81 5.79
C THR A 63 8.01 -1.99 4.52
N VAL A 64 7.64 -0.71 4.63
CA VAL A 64 7.83 0.29 3.57
C VAL A 64 8.88 1.26 4.08
N ASP A 65 10.00 1.36 3.37
CA ASP A 65 11.01 2.39 3.60
C ASP A 65 10.77 3.53 2.60
N LEU A 66 10.44 4.72 3.12
CA LEU A 66 10.20 5.92 2.34
C LEU A 66 11.48 6.77 2.15
N GLY A 67 12.63 6.31 2.67
CA GLY A 67 13.94 6.94 2.45
C GLY A 67 14.18 8.22 3.26
N PHE A 68 13.31 8.56 4.21
CA PHE A 68 13.51 9.72 5.08
C PHE A 68 14.71 9.51 6.01
N THR A 69 15.68 10.41 5.93
CA THR A 69 16.88 10.42 6.79
C THR A 69 16.74 11.38 7.97
N SER A 70 15.77 12.28 7.92
CA SER A 70 15.41 13.24 8.95
C SER A 70 14.02 12.98 9.52
N VAL A 71 13.75 13.49 10.73
CA VAL A 71 12.43 13.41 11.35
C VAL A 71 11.42 14.18 10.50
N LEU A 72 10.24 13.58 10.26
CA LEU A 72 9.15 14.21 9.53
C LEU A 72 8.64 15.46 10.28
N PRO A 73 8.35 16.56 9.57
CA PRO A 73 7.75 17.76 10.17
C PRO A 73 6.39 17.47 10.82
N PRO A 74 5.93 18.28 11.80
CA PRO A 74 4.61 18.10 12.40
C PRO A 74 3.45 18.46 11.45
N THR A 75 3.74 19.09 10.32
CA THR A 75 2.79 19.52 9.27
C THR A 75 2.68 18.52 8.12
N VAL A 76 3.00 17.24 8.40
CA VAL A 76 2.72 16.13 7.50
C VAL A 76 1.94 15.04 8.23
N ALA A 77 1.11 14.31 7.48
CA ALA A 77 0.40 13.13 7.93
C ALA A 77 0.92 11.90 7.21
N VAL A 78 1.07 10.79 7.94
CA VAL A 78 1.39 9.48 7.36
C VAL A 78 0.11 8.68 7.22
N ILE A 79 -0.17 8.21 6.01
CA ILE A 79 -1.33 7.37 5.71
C ILE A 79 -0.80 6.00 5.32
N SER A 80 -1.20 4.98 6.08
CA SER A 80 -0.90 3.58 5.78
C SER A 80 -2.19 2.81 5.53
N ALA A 81 -2.21 2.01 4.46
CA ALA A 81 -3.30 1.14 4.10
C ALA A 81 -2.79 -0.30 3.92
N VAL A 82 -3.52 -1.25 4.49
CA VAL A 82 -3.24 -2.68 4.32
C VAL A 82 -4.33 -3.31 3.47
N GLY A 83 -3.91 -3.98 2.40
CA GLY A 83 -4.77 -4.68 1.46
C GLY A 83 -4.43 -6.17 1.36
N ILE A 84 -5.32 -6.90 0.68
CA ILE A 84 -5.12 -8.31 0.32
C ILE A 84 -5.40 -8.45 -1.17
N VAL A 85 -4.50 -9.12 -1.88
CA VAL A 85 -4.66 -9.52 -3.28
C VAL A 85 -4.77 -11.03 -3.33
N PHE A 86 -5.81 -11.55 -3.99
CA PHE A 86 -6.04 -12.99 -4.11
C PHE A 86 -5.56 -13.52 -5.46
N PHE A 87 -5.04 -14.74 -5.45
CA PHE A 87 -4.49 -15.40 -6.64
C PHE A 87 -5.05 -16.81 -6.79
N GLN A 88 -5.20 -17.21 -8.05
CA GLN A 88 -5.42 -18.58 -8.46
C GLN A 88 -4.14 -19.15 -9.06
N GLU A 89 -3.68 -20.29 -8.54
CA GLU A 89 -2.56 -21.04 -9.10
C GLU A 89 -3.06 -21.97 -10.21
N ILE A 90 -2.46 -21.87 -11.39
CA ILE A 90 -2.73 -22.75 -12.53
C ILE A 90 -1.38 -23.22 -13.07
N ASN A 91 -1.14 -24.54 -13.04
CA ASN A 91 0.11 -25.17 -13.49
C ASN A 91 1.38 -24.56 -12.86
N GLY A 92 1.33 -24.20 -11.56
CA GLY A 92 2.48 -23.61 -10.87
C GLY A 92 2.70 -22.11 -11.12
N GLN A 93 1.75 -21.43 -11.78
CA GLN A 93 1.80 -19.98 -12.00
C GLN A 93 0.65 -19.30 -11.27
N LEU A 94 0.93 -18.17 -10.61
CA LEU A 94 -0.07 -17.39 -9.87
C LEU A 94 -0.69 -16.32 -10.76
N TYR A 95 -2.01 -16.32 -10.84
CA TYR A 95 -2.80 -15.33 -11.58
C TYR A 95 -3.70 -14.56 -10.62
N GLU A 96 -3.63 -13.23 -10.67
CA GLU A 96 -4.47 -12.36 -9.84
C GLU A 96 -5.96 -12.52 -10.20
N LEU A 97 -6.79 -12.68 -9.18
CA LEU A 97 -8.23 -12.73 -9.34
C LEU A 97 -8.79 -11.30 -9.42
N ALA A 98 -9.17 -10.89 -10.63
CA ALA A 98 -9.69 -9.55 -10.91
C ALA A 98 -11.14 -9.29 -10.42
N THR A 99 -11.80 -10.26 -9.78
CA THR A 99 -13.23 -10.18 -9.44
C THR A 99 -13.48 -10.50 -7.96
N ASN A 100 -14.35 -9.70 -7.32
CA ASN A 100 -14.78 -9.79 -5.91
C ASN A 100 -13.70 -9.53 -4.85
N ASN A 101 -13.33 -8.25 -4.76
CA ASN A 101 -12.76 -7.56 -3.60
C ASN A 101 -11.30 -7.89 -3.25
N ALA A 102 -10.38 -7.49 -4.13
CA ALA A 102 -9.08 -6.99 -3.68
C ALA A 102 -9.15 -5.45 -3.66
N MET A 103 -8.68 -4.82 -2.59
CA MET A 103 -8.46 -3.37 -2.58
C MET A 103 -7.37 -3.07 -3.61
N ARG A 104 -7.76 -2.52 -4.76
CA ARG A 104 -6.81 -2.03 -5.77
C ARG A 104 -6.42 -0.60 -5.41
N ILE A 105 -5.15 -0.38 -5.10
CA ILE A 105 -4.60 0.97 -4.96
C ILE A 105 -4.21 1.41 -6.37
N GLU A 106 -5.10 2.17 -7.02
CA GLU A 106 -4.97 2.55 -8.43
C GLU A 106 -4.09 3.79 -8.63
N ALA A 107 -3.96 4.64 -7.62
CA ALA A 107 -2.99 5.73 -7.58
C ALA A 107 -2.73 6.15 -6.14
N ILE A 108 -1.48 6.49 -5.86
CA ILE A 108 -1.10 7.37 -4.76
C ILE A 108 -0.49 8.59 -5.45
N GLY A 109 -1.32 9.62 -5.61
CA GLY A 109 -0.90 10.98 -5.91
C GLY A 109 -0.98 11.72 -4.60
#